data_AF-A0A7S4P7L5-F1
#
_entry.id   AF-A0A7S4P7L5-F1
#
_cell.length_a   1.000
_cell.length_b   1.000
_cell.length_c   1.000
_cell.angle_alpha   90.00
_cell.angle_beta   90.00
_cell.angle_gamma   90.00
#
_symmetry.space_group_name_H-M   'P 1'
#
loop_
_entity.id
_entity.type
_entity.pdbx_description
1 polymer ?
#
loop_
_entity_poly.entity_id
_entity_poly.type
_entity_poly.pdbx_seq_one_letter_code
_entity_poly.pdbx_strand_id
1 'polypeptide(L)'
;EIGESAKPSLDAFCKLVGISIDDFSKALLQRRMTVGDQVYDIPLQKHDAEFARDTLAKAMYQRLFDYVVKLINRGMPINQKNKDDDDKPLFIGILDISGFEYFDNNGFEQFLINYCNEKIQQYFVQQILNSEQQIYLLEGLRWKTVHFSDNFKCLELIELKTHGLLSLLQEQCMLPKGSDTRFTSNLTKIMVTNEKLILCNKVGKKGNIP
;
A
#
# COMPACT_ATOMS: atom_id res chain seq x y z
N GLU A 1 -21.09 23.99 -4.72
CA GLU A 1 -20.39 24.87 -5.69
C GLU A 1 -18.93 25.02 -5.28
N ILE A 2 -18.06 25.41 -6.22
CA ILE A 2 -16.63 25.64 -5.96
C ILE A 2 -16.48 27.01 -5.28
N GLY A 3 -15.77 27.05 -4.15
CA GLY A 3 -15.52 28.30 -3.42
C GLY A 3 -14.68 29.30 -4.22
N GLU A 4 -14.93 30.60 -4.04
CA GLU A 4 -14.21 31.68 -4.74
C GLU A 4 -12.68 31.57 -4.63
N SER A 5 -12.17 31.18 -3.46
CA SER A 5 -10.73 31.01 -3.23
C SER A 5 -10.08 29.90 -4.05
N ALA A 6 -10.86 28.93 -4.55
CA ALA A 6 -10.35 27.78 -5.30
C ALA A 6 -10.40 27.99 -6.82
N LYS A 7 -11.14 29.00 -7.31
CA LYS A 7 -11.29 29.28 -8.74
C LYS A 7 -9.95 29.59 -9.45
N PRO A 8 -9.00 30.35 -8.86
CA PRO A 8 -7.71 30.57 -9.51
C PRO A 8 -6.91 29.27 -9.70
N SER A 9 -6.91 28.39 -8.69
CA SER A 9 -6.23 27.10 -8.76
C SER A 9 -6.87 26.16 -9.78
N LEU A 10 -8.20 26.20 -9.89
CA LEU A 10 -8.96 25.46 -10.88
C LEU A 10 -8.62 25.91 -12.31
N ASP A 11 -8.63 27.22 -12.56
CA ASP A 11 -8.29 27.81 -13.86
C ASP A 11 -6.85 27.45 -14.27
N ALA A 12 -5.89 27.58 -13.35
CA ALA A 12 -4.51 27.19 -13.60
C ALA A 12 -4.37 25.69 -13.93
N PHE A 13 -5.06 24.82 -13.20
CA PHE A 13 -5.05 23.38 -13.44
C PHE A 13 -5.67 23.03 -14.81
N CYS A 14 -6.85 23.57 -15.12
CA CYS A 14 -7.54 23.33 -16.39
C CYS A 14 -6.71 23.80 -17.59
N LYS A 15 -6.03 24.95 -17.47
CA LYS A 15 -5.07 25.44 -18.49
C LYS A 15 -3.88 24.51 -18.67
N LEU A 16 -3.31 24.01 -17.57
CA LEU A 16 -2.15 23.13 -17.60
C LEU A 16 -2.46 21.79 -18.29
N VAL A 17 -3.62 21.21 -17.99
CA VAL A 17 -4.02 19.89 -18.51
C VAL A 17 -4.76 20.00 -19.85
N GLY A 18 -5.20 21.20 -20.24
CA GLY A 18 -5.92 21.46 -21.49
C GLY A 18 -7.38 20.98 -21.47
N ILE A 19 -8.07 21.15 -20.34
CA ILE A 19 -9.46 20.71 -20.13
C ILE A 19 -10.36 21.92 -19.88
N SER A 20 -11.61 21.87 -20.35
CA SER A 20 -12.63 22.89 -20.07
C SER A 20 -12.92 23.00 -18.56
N ILE A 21 -12.95 24.23 -18.05
CA ILE A 21 -13.26 24.51 -16.64
C ILE A 21 -14.67 24.04 -16.28
N ASP A 22 -15.64 24.23 -17.18
CA ASP A 22 -17.03 23.87 -16.93
C ASP A 22 -17.22 22.35 -16.86
N ASP A 23 -16.59 21.62 -17.78
CA ASP A 23 -16.69 20.16 -17.83
C ASP A 23 -15.99 19.53 -16.63
N PHE A 24 -14.81 20.04 -16.26
CA PHE A 24 -14.08 19.57 -15.10
C PHE A 24 -14.81 19.89 -13.80
N SER A 25 -15.41 21.08 -13.68
CA SER A 25 -16.22 21.46 -12.52
C SER A 25 -17.44 20.55 -12.36
N LYS A 26 -18.14 20.23 -13.45
CA LYS A 26 -19.25 19.26 -13.43
C LYS A 26 -18.77 17.89 -13.01
N ALA A 27 -17.68 17.39 -13.59
CA ALA A 27 -17.13 16.09 -13.27
C ALA A 27 -16.67 15.96 -11.80
N LEU A 28 -16.18 17.06 -11.21
CA LEU A 28 -15.73 17.09 -9.82
C LEU A 28 -16.90 17.20 -8.83
N LEU A 29 -17.99 17.87 -9.21
CA LEU A 29 -19.13 18.15 -8.34
C LEU A 29 -20.31 17.18 -8.52
N GLN A 30 -20.34 16.40 -9.59
CA GLN A 30 -21.48 15.55 -9.94
C GLN A 30 -21.00 14.15 -10.30
N ARG A 31 -21.73 13.14 -9.84
CA ARG A 31 -21.58 11.76 -10.29
C ARG A 31 -22.69 11.43 -11.27
N ARG A 32 -22.30 10.97 -12.46
CA ARG A 32 -23.22 10.40 -13.44
C ARG A 32 -23.60 8.97 -13.06
N MET A 33 -24.89 8.70 -12.96
CA MET A 33 -25.45 7.37 -12.70
C MET A 33 -26.39 6.96 -13.82
N THR A 34 -26.24 5.72 -14.28
CA THR A 34 -27.15 5.10 -15.25
C THR A 34 -28.06 4.12 -14.53
N VAL A 35 -29.38 4.31 -14.64
CA VAL A 35 -30.39 3.39 -14.07
C VAL A 35 -31.36 3.03 -15.20
N GLY A 36 -31.31 1.77 -15.65
CA GLY A 36 -31.99 1.36 -16.88
C GLY A 36 -31.42 2.12 -18.09
N ASP A 37 -32.33 2.72 -18.88
CA ASP A 37 -31.97 3.54 -20.05
C ASP A 37 -31.82 5.05 -19.74
N GLN A 38 -31.94 5.46 -18.47
CA GLN A 38 -31.86 6.86 -18.07
C GLN A 38 -30.53 7.19 -17.39
N VAL A 39 -29.98 8.36 -17.71
CA VAL A 39 -28.75 8.91 -17.14
C VAL A 39 -29.09 10.10 -16.26
N TYR A 40 -28.64 10.06 -15.01
CA TYR A 40 -28.85 11.11 -14.01
C TYR A 40 -27.51 11.67 -13.55
N ASP A 41 -27.40 12.99 -13.47
CA ASP A 41 -26.27 13.65 -12.83
C ASP A 41 -26.65 14.01 -11.39
N ILE A 42 -25.98 13.38 -10.43
CA ILE A 42 -26.27 13.52 -8.99
C ILE A 42 -25.19 14.39 -8.36
N PRO A 43 -25.53 15.54 -7.74
CA PRO A 43 -24.58 16.35 -7.01
C PRO A 43 -23.92 15.58 -5.87
N LEU A 44 -22.59 15.71 -5.75
CA LEU A 44 -21.81 15.13 -4.69
C LEU A 44 -21.89 15.98 -3.42
N GLN A 45 -21.79 15.32 -2.26
CA GLN A 45 -21.57 16.01 -1.00
C GLN A 45 -20.16 16.60 -0.97
N LYS A 46 -19.96 17.64 -0.16
CA LYS A 46 -18.65 18.33 -0.05
C LYS A 46 -17.50 17.35 0.20
N HIS A 47 -17.68 16.46 1.17
CA HIS A 47 -16.68 15.44 1.52
C HIS A 47 -16.32 14.54 0.32
N ASP A 48 -17.32 14.10 -0.45
CA ASP A 48 -17.09 13.20 -1.59
C ASP A 48 -16.37 13.93 -2.74
N ALA A 49 -16.68 15.21 -2.95
CA ALA A 49 -15.99 16.05 -3.93
C ALA A 49 -14.53 16.32 -3.53
N GLU A 50 -14.25 16.56 -2.23
CA GLU A 50 -12.90 16.70 -1.69
C GLU A 50 -12.11 15.39 -1.83
N PHE A 51 -12.73 14.27 -1.50
CA PHE A 51 -12.13 12.95 -1.67
C PHE A 51 -11.84 12.64 -3.15
N ALA A 52 -12.76 12.96 -4.06
CA ALA A 52 -12.57 12.79 -5.50
C ALA A 52 -11.40 13.66 -6.02
N ARG A 53 -11.30 14.92 -5.57
CA ARG A 53 -10.16 15.81 -5.88
C ARG A 53 -8.83 15.19 -5.44
N ASP A 54 -8.76 14.72 -4.21
CA ASP A 54 -7.52 14.18 -3.64
C ASP A 54 -7.14 12.86 -4.32
N THR A 55 -8.13 12.03 -4.65
CA THR A 55 -7.96 10.79 -5.41
C THR A 55 -7.43 11.08 -6.81
N LEU A 56 -7.99 12.08 -7.50
CA LEU A 56 -7.51 12.49 -8.81
C LEU A 56 -6.06 12.98 -8.75
N ALA A 57 -5.71 13.80 -7.75
CA ALA A 57 -4.35 14.30 -7.57
C ALA A 57 -3.35 13.14 -7.34
N LYS A 58 -3.69 12.19 -6.47
CA LYS A 58 -2.89 10.97 -6.23
C LYS A 58 -2.73 10.14 -7.50
N ALA A 59 -3.81 9.91 -8.24
CA ALA A 59 -3.79 9.13 -9.48
C ALA A 59 -2.95 9.81 -10.59
N MET A 60 -3.03 11.13 -10.72
CA MET A 60 -2.21 11.89 -11.67
C MET A 60 -0.72 11.80 -11.32
N TYR A 61 -0.38 11.99 -10.04
CA TYR A 61 1.01 11.87 -9.58
C TYR A 61 1.57 10.46 -9.81
N GLN A 62 0.79 9.42 -9.47
CA GLN A 62 1.18 8.03 -9.73
C GLN A 62 1.44 7.77 -11.22
N ARG A 63 0.55 8.24 -12.11
CA ARG A 63 0.73 8.08 -13.58
C ARG A 63 1.95 8.83 -14.10
N LEU A 64 2.23 10.02 -13.55
CA LEU A 64 3.43 10.77 -13.89
C LEU A 64 4.69 10.03 -13.46
N PHE A 65 4.71 9.51 -12.23
CA PHE A 65 5.82 8.71 -11.71
C PHE A 65 6.06 7.46 -12.57
N ASP A 66 5.01 6.70 -12.89
CA ASP A 66 5.10 5.53 -13.80
C ASP A 66 5.62 5.91 -15.18
N TYR A 67 5.22 7.08 -15.70
CA TYR A 67 5.71 7.60 -16.97
C TYR A 67 7.20 7.93 -16.92
N VAL A 68 7.67 8.57 -15.85
CA VAL A 68 9.10 8.86 -15.64
C VAL A 68 9.91 7.56 -15.56
N VAL A 69 9.45 6.56 -14.81
CA VAL A 69 10.10 5.24 -14.74
C VAL A 69 10.17 4.60 -16.14
N LYS A 70 9.07 4.61 -16.90
CA LYS A 70 9.04 4.11 -18.28
C LYS A 70 9.99 4.87 -19.20
N LEU A 71 10.10 6.18 -19.04
CA LEU A 71 10.99 7.02 -19.84
C LEU A 71 12.46 6.68 -19.55
N ILE A 72 12.84 6.54 -18.28
CA ILE A 72 14.17 6.12 -17.86
C ILE A 72 14.49 4.72 -18.42
N ASN A 73 13.56 3.76 -18.30
CA ASN A 73 13.73 2.41 -18.82
C ASN A 73 13.90 2.38 -20.37
N ARG A 74 13.22 3.27 -21.10
CA ARG A 74 13.42 3.42 -22.56
C ARG A 74 14.81 3.96 -22.90
N GLY A 75 15.38 4.79 -22.03
CA GLY A 75 16.75 5.29 -22.14
C GLY A 75 17.83 4.24 -21.82
N MET A 76 17.46 3.11 -21.22
CA MET A 76 18.35 1.99 -20.89
C MET A 76 17.91 0.71 -21.62
N PRO A 77 17.94 0.67 -22.97
CA PRO A 77 17.51 -0.50 -23.71
C PRO A 77 18.43 -1.68 -23.40
N ILE A 78 17.84 -2.77 -22.90
CA ILE A 78 18.55 -4.04 -22.74
C ILE A 78 18.81 -4.56 -24.16
N ASN A 79 20.09 -4.72 -24.52
CA ASN A 79 20.49 -5.38 -25.75
C ASN A 79 20.10 -6.86 -25.68
N GLN A 80 18.86 -7.17 -26.06
CA GLN A 80 18.34 -8.53 -26.23
C GLN A 80 18.90 -9.14 -27.53
N LYS A 81 20.22 -9.13 -27.69
CA LYS A 81 20.89 -9.64 -28.90
C LYS A 81 20.79 -11.17 -29.04
N ASN A 82 20.37 -11.89 -28.01
CA ASN A 82 20.19 -13.33 -28.03
C ASN A 82 18.75 -13.66 -27.59
N LYS A 83 17.76 -13.43 -28.48
CA LYS A 83 16.39 -13.95 -28.30
C LYS A 83 16.24 -15.40 -28.77
N ASP A 84 17.30 -15.96 -29.33
CA ASP A 84 17.34 -17.32 -29.87
C ASP A 84 17.81 -18.36 -28.84
N ASP A 85 18.21 -17.93 -27.64
CA ASP A 85 18.44 -18.82 -26.49
C ASP A 85 17.23 -18.74 -25.56
N ASP A 86 16.70 -19.91 -25.17
CA ASP A 86 15.65 -20.09 -24.15
C ASP A 86 16.11 -19.67 -22.74
N ASP A 87 17.37 -19.21 -22.61
CA ASP A 87 17.98 -18.79 -21.37
C ASP A 87 17.71 -17.32 -21.06
N LYS A 88 17.09 -17.10 -19.89
CA LYS A 88 16.89 -15.76 -19.33
C LYS A 88 18.25 -15.07 -19.12
N PRO A 89 18.39 -13.79 -19.49
CA PRO A 89 19.64 -13.07 -19.28
C PRO A 89 19.97 -13.00 -17.79
N LEU A 90 21.23 -13.28 -17.45
CA LEU A 90 21.76 -13.03 -16.10
C LEU A 90 21.70 -11.54 -15.80
N PHE A 91 21.30 -11.18 -14.59
CA PHE A 91 21.24 -9.79 -14.13
C PHE A 91 21.67 -9.67 -12.67
N ILE A 92 22.15 -8.49 -12.30
CA ILE A 92 22.42 -8.11 -10.91
C ILE A 92 21.31 -7.15 -10.49
N GLY A 93 20.54 -7.53 -9.47
CA GLY A 93 19.50 -6.69 -8.88
C GLY A 93 20.03 -5.93 -7.68
N ILE A 94 19.73 -4.63 -7.62
CA ILE A 94 19.97 -3.79 -6.45
C ILE A 94 18.60 -3.45 -5.86
N LEU A 95 18.39 -3.77 -4.59
CA LEU A 95 17.16 -3.48 -3.86
C LEU A 95 17.44 -2.34 -2.88
N ASP A 96 16.79 -1.20 -3.11
CA ASP A 96 16.77 -0.06 -2.19
C ASP A 96 15.34 0.13 -1.69
N ILE A 97 15.16 0.00 -0.39
CA ILE A 97 13.85 0.00 0.28
C ILE A 97 13.89 0.88 1.52
N SER A 98 12.78 1.52 1.83
CA SER A 98 12.62 2.25 3.09
C SER A 98 12.77 1.32 4.28
N GLY A 99 13.53 1.75 5.30
CA GLY A 99 13.63 1.06 6.58
C GLY A 99 12.33 1.11 7.39
N PHE A 100 12.34 0.46 8.55
CA PHE A 100 11.21 0.46 9.48
C PHE A 100 10.90 1.89 9.98
N GLU A 101 9.63 2.28 9.97
CA GLU A 101 9.15 3.60 10.38
C GLU A 101 8.34 3.51 11.68
N TYR A 102 8.61 4.42 12.62
CA TYR A 102 7.83 4.56 13.85
C TYR A 102 7.68 6.04 14.20
N PHE A 103 6.47 6.56 14.00
CA PHE A 103 6.11 7.94 14.32
C PHE A 103 5.04 7.99 15.43
N ASP A 104 4.75 9.20 15.92
CA ASP A 104 3.67 9.43 16.91
C ASP A 104 2.30 8.98 16.38
N ASN A 105 2.04 9.19 15.09
CA ASN A 105 0.84 8.73 14.39
C ASN A 105 1.26 7.97 13.13
N ASN A 106 1.01 6.66 13.11
CA ASN A 106 1.32 5.79 11.97
C ASN A 106 0.06 5.54 11.14
N GLY A 107 0.11 5.89 9.86
CA GLY A 107 -0.97 5.65 8.91
C GLY A 107 -0.94 4.24 8.32
N PHE A 108 -1.82 4.01 7.34
CA PHE A 108 -1.82 2.75 6.57
C PHE A 108 -0.54 2.60 5.74
N GLU A 109 0.04 3.72 5.30
CA GLU A 109 1.30 3.77 4.57
C GLU A 109 2.46 3.24 5.40
N GLN A 110 2.63 3.71 6.65
CA GLN A 110 3.64 3.20 7.58
C GLN A 110 3.43 1.70 7.85
N PHE A 111 2.18 1.27 8.00
CA PHE A 111 1.88 -0.15 8.16
C PHE A 111 2.37 -0.98 6.98
N LEU A 112 2.14 -0.54 5.73
CA LEU A 112 2.62 -1.23 4.54
C LEU A 112 4.15 -1.23 4.43
N ILE A 113 4.82 -0.12 4.81
CA ILE A 113 6.29 -0.04 4.84
C ILE A 113 6.86 -1.05 5.84
N ASN A 114 6.31 -1.10 7.05
CA ASN A 114 6.77 -2.01 8.10
C ASN A 114 6.47 -3.48 7.76
N TYR A 115 5.32 -3.77 7.15
CA TYR A 115 5.00 -5.09 6.64
C TYR A 115 5.98 -5.54 5.54
N CYS A 116 6.37 -4.65 4.62
CA CYS A 116 7.40 -4.94 3.62
C CYS A 116 8.76 -5.27 4.27
N ASN A 117 9.16 -4.51 5.30
CA ASN A 117 10.37 -4.79 6.07
C ASN A 117 10.31 -6.17 6.75
N GLU A 118 9.17 -6.51 7.37
CA GLU A 118 8.97 -7.82 8.00
C GLU A 118 9.11 -8.96 6.97
N LYS A 119 8.60 -8.76 5.74
CA LYS A 119 8.76 -9.72 4.66
C LYS A 119 10.21 -9.95 4.25
N ILE A 120 10.97 -8.88 4.12
CA ILE A 120 12.38 -8.94 3.74
C ILE A 120 13.18 -9.58 4.87
N GLN A 121 12.87 -9.27 6.13
CA GLN A 121 13.49 -9.91 7.28
C GLN A 121 13.22 -11.42 7.30
N GLN A 122 11.98 -11.85 7.03
CA GLN A 122 11.64 -13.28 6.95
C GLN A 122 12.42 -13.97 5.83
N TYR A 123 12.50 -13.35 4.65
CA TYR A 123 13.25 -13.89 3.52
C TYR A 123 14.74 -14.03 3.86
N PHE A 124 15.35 -13.01 4.46
CA PHE A 124 16.76 -13.05 4.88
C PHE A 124 17.01 -14.20 5.86
N VAL A 125 16.17 -14.32 6.88
CA VAL A 125 16.28 -15.35 7.91
C VAL A 125 16.08 -16.75 7.32
N GLN A 126 15.05 -16.95 6.49
CA GLN A 126 14.73 -18.28 5.97
C GLN A 126 15.65 -18.75 4.86
N GLN A 127 16.07 -17.86 3.97
CA GLN A 127 16.82 -18.22 2.77
C GLN A 127 18.31 -18.05 2.98
N ILE A 128 18.74 -16.87 3.39
CA ILE A 128 20.17 -16.55 3.47
C ILE A 128 20.79 -17.25 4.67
N LEU A 129 20.25 -17.03 5.87
CA LEU A 129 20.86 -17.58 7.09
C LEU A 129 20.79 -19.11 7.14
N ASN A 130 19.67 -19.74 6.74
CA ASN A 130 19.61 -21.20 6.71
C ASN A 130 20.51 -21.81 5.63
N SER A 131 20.62 -21.19 4.45
CA SER A 131 21.53 -21.64 3.39
C SER A 131 22.98 -21.61 3.87
N GLU A 132 23.41 -20.51 4.50
CA GLU A 132 24.75 -20.38 5.08
C GLU A 132 25.03 -21.49 6.10
N GLN A 133 24.09 -21.75 7.02
CA GLN A 133 24.25 -22.83 8.00
C GLN A 133 24.33 -24.22 7.35
N GLN A 134 23.59 -24.45 6.26
CA GLN A 134 23.69 -25.70 5.50
C GLN A 134 25.05 -25.85 4.82
N ILE A 135 25.61 -24.77 4.25
CA ILE A 135 26.95 -24.76 3.65
C ILE A 135 28.00 -25.13 4.70
N TYR A 136 27.96 -24.49 5.89
CA TYR A 136 28.90 -24.83 6.97
C TYR A 136 28.85 -26.30 7.38
N LEU A 137 27.65 -26.89 7.42
CA LEU A 137 27.47 -28.31 7.73
C LEU A 137 28.03 -29.21 6.61
N LEU A 138 27.78 -28.86 5.34
CA LEU A 138 28.29 -29.60 4.18
C LEU A 138 29.82 -29.56 4.08
N GLU A 139 30.42 -28.44 4.44
CA GLU A 139 31.89 -28.27 4.47
C GLU A 139 32.53 -28.90 5.72
N GLY A 140 31.74 -29.48 6.63
CA GLY A 140 32.25 -30.13 7.84
C GLY A 140 32.88 -29.17 8.85
N LEU A 141 32.53 -27.88 8.77
CA LEU A 141 33.05 -26.85 9.66
C LEU A 141 32.34 -26.94 11.02
N ARG A 142 33.09 -26.70 12.11
CA ARG A 142 32.52 -26.62 13.47
C ARG A 142 31.69 -25.36 13.59
N TRP A 143 30.41 -25.45 13.26
CA TRP A 143 29.45 -24.36 13.35
C TRP A 143 28.56 -24.50 14.60
N LYS A 144 28.31 -23.38 15.29
CA LYS A 144 27.30 -23.30 16.34
C LYS A 144 26.04 -22.71 15.72
N THR A 145 24.97 -23.51 15.67
CA THR A 145 23.67 -23.07 15.14
C THR A 145 23.24 -21.76 15.81
N VAL A 146 22.95 -20.76 14.98
CA VAL A 146 22.44 -19.47 15.43
C VAL A 146 20.92 -19.57 15.50
N HIS A 147 20.37 -19.40 16.70
CA HIS A 147 18.93 -19.31 16.90
C HIS A 147 18.48 -17.86 16.68
N PHE A 148 17.46 -17.68 15.84
CA PHE A 148 16.86 -16.39 15.54
C PHE A 148 15.39 -16.36 15.96
N SER A 149 14.84 -15.16 16.16
CA SER A 149 13.42 -14.99 16.41
C SER A 149 12.67 -15.05 15.07
N ASP A 150 11.79 -16.04 14.94
CA ASP A 150 10.97 -16.18 13.74
C ASP A 150 9.82 -15.16 13.76
N ASN A 151 9.80 -14.31 12.74
CA ASN A 151 8.77 -13.31 12.53
C ASN A 151 7.55 -13.83 11.75
N PHE A 152 7.53 -15.13 11.42
CA PHE A 152 6.47 -15.74 10.63
C PHE A 152 5.08 -15.52 11.22
N LYS A 153 4.94 -15.62 12.56
CA LYS A 153 3.67 -15.37 13.25
C LYS A 153 3.12 -13.95 13.03
N CYS A 154 4.01 -12.96 12.87
CA CYS A 154 3.63 -11.57 12.56
C CYS A 154 3.10 -11.46 11.12
N LEU A 155 3.81 -12.08 10.17
CA LEU A 155 3.39 -12.11 8.76
C LEU A 155 2.08 -12.87 8.57
N GLU A 156 1.94 -14.02 9.24
CA GLU A 156 0.73 -14.83 9.21
C GLU A 156 -0.48 -14.01 9.68
N LEU A 157 -0.36 -13.28 10.80
CA LEU A 157 -1.41 -12.38 11.28
C LEU A 157 -1.88 -11.38 10.21
N ILE A 158 -0.95 -10.84 9.42
CA ILE A 158 -1.24 -9.82 8.40
C ILE A 158 -1.87 -10.44 7.15
N GLU A 159 -1.37 -11.60 6.72
CA GLU A 159 -1.63 -12.17 5.38
C GLU A 159 -2.60 -13.34 5.33
N LEU A 160 -3.01 -13.87 6.48
CA LEU A 160 -3.96 -14.97 6.54
C LEU A 160 -5.14 -14.69 5.60
N LYS A 161 -5.36 -15.60 4.63
CA LYS A 161 -6.39 -15.44 3.59
C LYS A 161 -7.78 -15.28 4.19
N THR A 162 -8.02 -15.97 5.30
CA THR A 162 -9.22 -15.88 6.12
C THR A 162 -8.81 -15.30 7.46
N HIS A 163 -9.49 -14.25 7.91
CA HIS A 163 -9.24 -13.64 9.22
C HIS A 163 -7.85 -13.01 9.41
N GLY A 164 -7.10 -12.72 8.34
CA GLY A 164 -5.91 -11.88 8.39
C GLY A 164 -6.27 -10.40 8.41
N LEU A 165 -5.31 -9.55 8.80
CA LEU A 165 -5.56 -8.12 8.90
C LEU A 165 -5.97 -7.51 7.56
N LEU A 166 -5.25 -7.85 6.49
CA LEU A 166 -5.55 -7.34 5.15
C LEU A 166 -6.86 -7.91 4.59
N SER A 167 -7.18 -9.18 4.86
CA SER A 167 -8.43 -9.78 4.40
C SER A 167 -9.63 -9.12 5.07
N LEU A 168 -9.57 -8.89 6.38
CA LEU A 168 -10.62 -8.22 7.14
C LEU A 168 -10.79 -6.75 6.72
N LEU A 169 -9.69 -6.06 6.39
CA LEU A 169 -9.75 -4.70 5.86
C LEU A 169 -10.47 -4.68 4.51
N GLN A 170 -10.10 -5.60 3.60
CA GLN A 170 -10.72 -5.72 2.29
C GLN A 170 -12.23 -6.02 2.40
N GLU A 171 -12.63 -6.93 3.28
CA GLU A 171 -14.04 -7.22 3.53
C GLU A 171 -14.81 -5.96 3.96
N GLN A 172 -14.25 -5.15 4.85
CA GLN A 172 -14.91 -3.91 5.27
C GLN A 172 -15.00 -2.88 4.15
N CYS A 173 -13.99 -2.75 3.29
CA CYS A 173 -14.03 -1.84 2.14
C CYS A 173 -15.10 -2.22 1.11
N MET A 174 -15.42 -3.51 0.98
CA MET A 174 -16.43 -4.00 0.03
C MET A 174 -17.87 -3.85 0.54
N LEU A 175 -18.07 -3.60 1.84
CA LEU A 175 -19.40 -3.46 2.42
C LEU A 175 -19.99 -2.07 2.10
N PRO A 176 -21.28 -1.97 1.68
CA PRO A 176 -21.94 -0.69 1.41
C PRO A 176 -21.96 0.30 2.58
N LYS A 177 -21.77 -0.19 3.82
CA LYS A 177 -21.66 0.60 5.06
C LYS A 177 -20.46 0.13 5.91
N GLY A 178 -19.33 -0.14 5.25
CA GLY A 178 -18.05 -0.35 5.94
C GLY A 178 -17.66 0.86 6.77
N SER A 179 -16.94 0.65 7.88
CA SER A 179 -16.36 1.72 8.67
C SER A 179 -15.12 1.27 9.42
N ASP A 180 -14.21 2.19 9.69
CA ASP A 180 -12.98 1.92 10.46
C ASP A 180 -13.30 1.35 11.84
N THR A 181 -14.36 1.85 12.48
CA THR A 181 -14.83 1.34 13.78
C THR A 181 -15.33 -0.10 13.73
N ARG A 182 -15.96 -0.52 12.62
CA ARG A 182 -16.39 -1.91 12.40
C ARG A 182 -15.19 -2.79 12.10
N PHE A 183 -14.24 -2.30 11.31
CA PHE A 183 -12.97 -2.97 11.08
C PHE A 183 -12.24 -3.25 12.40
N THR A 184 -11.98 -2.23 13.22
CA THR A 184 -11.24 -2.42 14.49
C THR A 184 -11.99 -3.31 15.48
N SER A 185 -13.33 -3.22 15.53
CA SER A 185 -14.14 -4.08 16.39
C SER A 185 -14.11 -5.55 15.96
N ASN A 186 -14.17 -5.82 14.65
CA ASN A 186 -14.09 -7.17 14.12
C ASN A 186 -12.68 -7.75 14.30
N LEU A 187 -11.65 -6.96 14.00
CA LEU A 187 -10.25 -7.31 14.21
C LEU A 187 -10.01 -7.70 15.68
N THR A 188 -10.47 -6.84 16.61
CA THR A 188 -10.37 -7.09 18.04
C THR A 188 -11.02 -8.42 18.43
N LYS A 189 -12.25 -8.70 17.99
CA LYS A 189 -12.96 -9.94 18.34
C LYS A 189 -12.27 -11.20 17.84
N ILE A 190 -11.71 -11.15 16.63
CA ILE A 190 -11.13 -12.32 15.96
C ILE A 190 -9.71 -12.60 16.45
N MET A 191 -8.96 -11.56 16.79
CA MET A 191 -7.52 -11.66 17.08
C MET A 191 -7.15 -11.46 18.56
N VAL A 192 -8.11 -11.55 19.49
CA VAL A 192 -7.88 -11.36 20.95
C VAL A 192 -6.72 -12.23 21.49
N THR A 193 -6.56 -13.44 20.93
CA THR A 193 -5.61 -14.43 21.42
C THR A 193 -4.25 -14.38 20.72
N ASN A 194 -4.04 -13.49 19.74
CA ASN A 194 -2.78 -13.43 19.01
C ASN A 194 -1.72 -12.63 19.79
N GLU A 195 -0.62 -13.30 20.15
CA GLU A 195 0.50 -12.73 20.93
C GLU A 195 1.18 -11.53 20.25
N LYS A 196 1.02 -11.36 18.93
CA LYS A 196 1.61 -10.26 18.15
C LYS A 196 0.67 -9.06 17.99
N LEU A 197 -0.60 -9.18 18.37
CA LEU A 197 -1.55 -8.07 18.35
C LEU A 197 -1.78 -7.53 19.77
N ILE A 198 -1.29 -6.32 20.02
CA ILE A 198 -1.56 -5.62 21.29
C ILE A 198 -2.70 -4.63 21.05
N LEU A 199 -3.84 -4.89 21.69
CA LEU A 199 -4.98 -3.99 21.65
C LEU A 199 -4.78 -2.87 22.67
N CYS A 200 -4.73 -1.62 22.19
CA CYS A 200 -4.81 -0.47 23.07
C CYS A 200 -6.23 -0.40 23.67
N ASN A 201 -6.39 -0.92 24.88
CA ASN A 201 -7.61 -0.74 25.65
C ASN A 201 -7.87 0.75 25.83
N LYS A 202 -8.95 1.26 25.21
CA LYS A 202 -9.53 2.61 25.33
C LYS A 202 -8.49 3.72 25.60
N VAL A 203 -8.21 4.53 24.57
CA VAL A 203 -7.54 5.83 24.70
C VAL A 203 -8.09 6.59 25.93
N GLY A 204 -7.37 6.46 27.03
CA GLY A 204 -7.74 6.91 28.35
C GLY A 204 -6.45 7.36 28.99
N LYS A 205 -6.19 8.67 28.86
CA LYS A 205 -5.19 9.47 29.59
C LYS A 205 -3.93 8.71 30.05
N LYS A 206 -2.83 8.99 29.34
CA LYS A 206 -1.42 8.91 29.77
C LYS A 206 -0.86 7.52 30.09
N GLY A 207 0.24 7.23 29.41
CA GLY A 207 1.41 6.65 30.07
C GLY A 207 1.65 5.17 29.79
N ASN A 208 2.74 4.93 29.08
CA ASN A 208 3.52 3.69 28.97
C ASN A 208 2.88 2.54 28.19
N ILE A 209 3.40 2.36 26.97
CA ILE A 209 3.59 1.05 26.36
C ILE A 209 4.92 0.51 26.94
N PRO A 210 5.02 -0.78 27.29
CA PRO A 210 6.29 -1.39 27.74
C PRO A 210 7.42 -1.25 26.72
#